data_AF-A0A9D7YQ91-F1
#
_entry.id   AF-A0A9D7YQ91-F1
#
_cell.length_a   1.000
_cell.length_b   1.000
_cell.length_c   1.000
_cell.angle_alpha   90.00
_cell.angle_beta   90.00
_cell.angle_gamma   90.00
#
_symmetry.space_group_name_H-M   'P 1'
#
loop_
_entity.id
_entity.type
_entity.pdbx_description
1 polymer ?
#
loop_
_entity_poly.entity_id
_entity_poly.type
_entity_poly.pdbx_seq_one_letter_code
_entity_poly.pdbx_strand_id
1 'polypeptide(L)'
;MRALWFDGSSASLDRAAPEPQPPPGAAGLWALIRPTRAAISEQDLDVARGGTGFVGPLGREWVGVVEALMAPDGAVVTGAEHKRWVGKRVVGGAMIACGACDLCRGGLRMRLPAHSRFGGVCLHTRC
;
A
#
# COMPACT_ATOMS: atom_id res chain seq x y z
N MET A 1 14.35 3.73 -5.36
CA MET A 1 14.22 3.90 -3.89
C MET A 1 14.87 2.72 -3.15
N ARG A 2 14.72 2.62 -1.82
CA ARG A 2 15.19 1.47 -1.02
C ARG A 2 14.01 0.67 -0.50
N ALA A 3 14.10 -0.66 -0.50
CA ALA A 3 13.06 -1.56 0.00
C ALA A 3 13.67 -2.76 0.73
N LEU A 4 12.99 -3.26 1.77
CA LEU A 4 13.26 -4.59 2.30
C LEU A 4 12.46 -5.58 1.45
N TRP A 5 13.15 -6.38 0.65
CA TRP A 5 12.55 -7.28 -0.34
C TRP A 5 12.69 -8.73 0.09
N PHE A 6 11.64 -9.52 -0.07
CA PHE A 6 11.65 -10.97 0.14
C PHE A 6 11.56 -11.69 -1.21
N ASP A 7 12.53 -12.56 -1.48
CA ASP A 7 12.69 -13.26 -2.77
C ASP A 7 11.96 -14.61 -2.85
N GLY A 8 11.30 -15.04 -1.78
CA GLY A 8 10.72 -16.38 -1.63
C GLY A 8 11.52 -17.31 -0.70
N SER A 9 12.76 -16.92 -0.35
CA SER A 9 13.68 -17.66 0.52
C SER A 9 14.34 -16.80 1.59
N SER A 10 14.65 -15.54 1.29
CA SER A 10 15.39 -14.63 2.17
C SER A 10 14.92 -13.18 2.05
N ALA A 11 15.06 -12.41 3.13
CA ALA A 11 14.80 -10.97 3.14
C ALA A 11 16.12 -10.18 2.98
N SER A 12 16.17 -9.26 2.02
CA SER A 12 17.37 -8.47 1.70
C SER A 12 17.04 -6.99 1.48
N LEU A 13 18.02 -6.11 1.67
CA LEU A 13 17.87 -4.67 1.40
C LEU A 13 18.20 -4.38 -0.06
N ASP A 14 17.16 -4.25 -0.90
CA ASP A 14 17.32 -3.64 -2.21
C ASP A 14 17.53 -2.12 -2.04
N ARG A 15 18.64 -1.62 -2.57
CA ARG A 15 19.03 -0.20 -2.53
C ARG A 15 18.61 0.58 -3.78
N ALA A 16 18.19 -0.11 -4.84
CA ALA A 16 17.87 0.43 -6.16
C ALA A 16 16.43 0.11 -6.63
N ALA A 17 15.60 -0.51 -5.77
CA ALA A 17 14.20 -0.85 -6.02
C ALA A 17 13.45 0.24 -6.81
N PRO A 18 12.66 -0.12 -7.84
CA PRO A 18 11.92 0.85 -8.64
C PRO A 18 10.90 1.64 -7.79
N GLU A 19 10.49 2.80 -8.29
CA GLU A 19 9.44 3.58 -7.64
C GLU A 19 8.07 2.90 -7.83
N PRO A 20 7.25 2.71 -6.77
CA PRO A 20 5.96 2.05 -6.87
C PRO A 20 5.04 2.72 -7.90
N GLN A 21 4.53 1.92 -8.84
CA GLN A 21 3.53 2.32 -9.81
C GLN A 21 2.17 1.68 -9.48
N PRO A 22 1.05 2.26 -9.96
CA PRO A 22 -0.25 1.61 -9.88
C PRO A 22 -0.21 0.22 -10.54
N PRO A 23 -0.79 -0.82 -9.94
CA PRO A 23 -0.76 -2.17 -10.51
C PRO A 23 -1.61 -2.26 -11.80
N PRO A 24 -1.30 -3.18 -12.72
CA PRO A 24 -2.15 -3.44 -13.89
C PRO A 24 -3.61 -3.70 -13.49
N GLY A 25 -4.55 -3.09 -14.21
CA GLY A 25 -5.97 -3.12 -13.85
C GLY A 25 -6.36 -2.24 -12.65
N ALA A 26 -5.49 -1.31 -12.25
CA ALA A 26 -5.82 -0.23 -11.33
C ALA A 26 -7.08 0.53 -11.77
N ALA A 27 -7.89 0.94 -10.78
CA ALA A 27 -9.01 1.85 -10.98
C ALA A 27 -8.92 3.00 -9.98
N GLY A 28 -9.43 4.17 -10.36
CA GLY A 28 -9.39 5.39 -9.53
C GLY A 28 -7.97 5.95 -9.36
N LEU A 29 -7.81 6.84 -8.37
CA LEU A 29 -6.52 7.44 -8.03
C LEU A 29 -5.76 6.56 -7.03
N TRP A 30 -4.46 6.45 -7.24
CA TRP A 30 -3.51 5.76 -6.38
C TRP A 30 -2.59 6.78 -5.72
N ALA A 31 -2.15 6.53 -4.49
CA ALA A 31 -1.27 7.46 -3.78
C ALA A 31 0.13 6.89 -3.65
N LEU A 32 1.13 7.65 -4.11
CA LEU A 32 2.52 7.40 -3.77
C LEU A 32 2.74 7.92 -2.35
N ILE A 33 3.17 7.03 -1.46
CA ILE A 33 3.37 7.36 -0.04
C ILE A 33 4.84 7.16 0.29
N ARG A 34 5.47 8.17 0.89
CA ARG A 34 6.78 8.01 1.53
C ARG A 34 6.59 7.57 2.98
N PRO A 35 7.03 6.35 3.36
CA PRO A 35 7.02 5.93 4.76
C PRO A 35 7.98 6.81 5.57
N THR A 36 7.55 7.15 6.79
CA THR A 36 8.36 7.90 7.77
C THR A 36 8.76 7.03 8.96
N ARG A 37 7.95 6.02 9.29
CA ARG A 37 8.24 4.88 10.16
C ARG A 37 7.50 3.66 9.64
N ALA A 38 8.08 2.49 9.82
CA ALA A 38 7.44 1.19 9.65
C ALA A 38 7.70 0.35 10.91
N ALA A 39 6.76 -0.53 11.26
CA ALA A 39 6.96 -1.55 12.27
C ALA A 39 7.31 -2.90 11.59
N ILE A 40 7.88 -3.81 12.37
CA ILE A 40 8.07 -5.21 11.97
C ILE A 40 7.09 -6.03 12.81
N SER A 41 6.16 -6.71 12.13
CA SER A 41 5.15 -7.57 12.77
C SER A 41 5.57 -9.04 12.70
N GLU A 42 4.92 -9.92 13.47
CA GLU A 42 5.13 -11.37 13.35
C GLU A 42 4.82 -11.86 11.92
N GLN A 43 3.87 -11.23 11.22
CA GLN A 43 3.56 -11.56 9.83
C GLN A 43 4.71 -11.22 8.87
N ASP A 44 5.50 -10.18 9.14
CA ASP A 44 6.72 -9.90 8.37
C ASP A 44 7.80 -10.96 8.65
N LEU A 45 7.88 -11.48 9.88
CA LEU A 45 8.77 -12.57 10.26
C LEU A 45 8.36 -13.92 9.63
N ASP A 46 7.07 -14.25 9.62
CA ASP A 46 6.54 -15.47 9.00
C ASP A 46 6.77 -15.49 7.48
N VAL A 47 6.61 -14.34 6.82
CA VAL A 47 7.01 -14.18 5.42
C VAL A 47 8.52 -14.38 5.28
N ALA A 48 9.35 -13.69 6.08
CA ALA A 48 10.81 -13.78 6.00
C ALA A 48 11.38 -15.18 6.32
N ARG A 49 10.66 -16.02 7.07
CA ARG A 49 10.96 -17.44 7.34
C ARG A 49 10.58 -18.38 6.18
N GLY A 50 9.97 -17.87 5.10
CA GLY A 50 9.43 -18.70 4.01
C GLY A 50 8.12 -19.42 4.36
N GLY A 51 7.45 -19.03 5.45
CA GLY A 51 6.17 -19.61 5.88
C GLY A 51 4.97 -19.24 5.00
N THR A 52 5.18 -18.50 3.91
CA THR A 52 4.14 -18.01 3.00
C THR A 52 4.62 -18.08 1.55
N GLY A 53 3.70 -18.18 0.59
CA GLY A 53 4.01 -18.05 -0.84
C GLY A 53 4.16 -16.61 -1.35
N PHE A 54 4.50 -15.65 -0.49
CA PHE A 54 4.69 -14.24 -0.88
C PHE A 54 6.10 -14.00 -1.45
N VAL A 55 6.19 -13.11 -2.43
CA VAL A 55 7.44 -12.55 -2.97
C VAL A 55 7.19 -11.06 -3.20
N GLY A 56 8.08 -10.18 -2.74
CA GLY A 56 7.90 -8.73 -2.86
C GLY A 56 8.40 -7.92 -1.65
N PRO A 57 8.00 -6.65 -1.54
CA PRO A 57 8.43 -5.78 -0.44
C PRO A 57 7.73 -6.14 0.89
N LEU A 58 8.50 -6.14 1.98
CA LEU A 58 8.03 -6.30 3.36
C LEU A 58 7.64 -4.96 4.00
N GLY A 59 7.01 -5.01 5.18
CA GLY A 59 6.57 -3.83 5.91
C GLY A 59 5.06 -3.66 5.82
N ARG A 60 4.34 -4.45 6.62
CA ARG A 60 2.86 -4.51 6.62
C ARG A 60 2.19 -3.42 7.45
N GLU A 61 2.95 -2.65 8.24
CA GLU A 61 2.46 -1.65 9.21
C GLU A 61 3.34 -0.39 9.18
N TRP A 62 2.77 0.78 8.86
CA TRP A 62 3.59 1.99 8.72
C TRP A 62 2.80 3.30 8.82
N VAL A 63 3.53 4.40 9.03
CA VAL A 63 3.02 5.77 8.90
C VAL A 63 3.84 6.57 7.91
N GLY A 64 3.19 7.31 7.02
CA GLY A 64 3.81 7.98 5.89
C GLY A 64 3.20 9.33 5.55
N VAL A 65 3.71 9.95 4.50
CA VAL A 65 3.19 11.19 3.92
C VAL A 65 2.85 10.93 2.45
N VAL A 66 1.68 11.38 2.00
CA VAL A 66 1.30 11.34 0.58
C VAL A 66 2.21 12.28 -0.21
N GLU A 67 2.97 11.76 -1.16
CA GLU A 67 3.86 12.58 -2.01
C GLU A 67 3.20 12.94 -3.34
N ALA A 68 2.47 12.00 -3.93
CA ALA A 68 1.75 12.22 -5.19
C ALA A 68 0.44 11.43 -5.23
N LEU A 69 -0.49 11.87 -6.08
CA LEU A 69 -1.59 11.04 -6.57
C LEU A 69 -1.32 10.70 -8.03
N MET A 70 -1.58 9.45 -8.42
CA MET A 70 -1.36 8.90 -9.76
C MET A 70 -2.69 8.37 -10.31
N ALA A 71 -2.91 8.56 -11.61
CA ALA A 71 -3.96 7.88 -12.37
C ALA A 71 -3.56 6.41 -12.64
N PRO A 72 -4.48 5.53 -13.11
CA PRO A 72 -4.19 4.11 -13.36
C PRO A 72 -3.06 3.84 -14.37
N ASP A 73 -2.72 4.81 -15.21
CA ASP A 73 -1.63 4.78 -16.19
C ASP A 73 -0.26 5.24 -15.61
N GLY A 74 -0.22 5.59 -14.32
CA GLY A 74 0.97 6.13 -13.64
C GLY A 74 1.14 7.65 -13.77
N ALA A 75 0.29 8.36 -14.53
CA ALA A 75 0.41 9.80 -14.68
C ALA A 75 0.09 10.53 -13.36
N VAL A 76 0.97 11.44 -12.92
CA VAL A 76 0.75 12.24 -11.71
C VAL A 76 -0.41 13.21 -11.93
N VAL A 77 -1.44 13.12 -11.09
CA VAL A 77 -2.69 13.89 -11.21
C VAL A 77 -2.61 15.17 -10.37
N THR A 78 -2.92 16.30 -10.99
CA THR A 78 -3.07 17.60 -10.31
C THR A 78 -4.55 17.97 -10.18
N GLY A 79 -4.90 18.83 -9.21
CA GLY A 79 -6.28 19.28 -9.00
C GLY A 79 -6.73 19.26 -7.54
N ALA A 80 -8.05 19.11 -7.32
CA ALA A 80 -8.66 19.21 -6.00
C ALA A 80 -8.20 18.10 -5.03
N GLU A 81 -8.26 16.83 -5.44
CA GLU A 81 -7.81 15.71 -4.60
C GLU A 81 -6.29 15.75 -4.36
N HIS A 82 -5.48 16.20 -5.32
CA HIS A 82 -4.06 16.46 -5.09
C HIS A 82 -3.85 17.48 -3.96
N LYS A 83 -4.49 18.66 -4.04
CA LYS A 83 -4.42 19.69 -2.99
C LYS A 83 -4.95 19.20 -1.63
N ARG A 84 -5.89 18.25 -1.64
CA ARG A 84 -6.47 17.65 -0.43
C ARG A 84 -5.50 16.69 0.27
N TRP A 85 -4.85 15.82 -0.49
CA TRP A 85 -4.11 14.67 0.04
C TRP A 85 -2.60 14.84 0.08
N VAL A 86 -1.98 15.49 -0.90
CA VAL A 86 -0.51 15.62 -0.94
C VAL A 86 -0.02 16.42 0.28
N GLY A 87 1.04 15.93 0.91
CA GLY A 87 1.56 16.43 2.18
C GLY A 87 0.81 15.97 3.43
N LYS A 88 -0.32 15.24 3.32
CA LYS A 88 -1.02 14.70 4.49
C LYS A 88 -0.31 13.47 5.05
N ARG A 89 -0.31 13.35 6.38
CA ARG A 89 0.11 12.13 7.09
C ARG A 89 -0.98 11.08 7.00
N VAL A 90 -0.60 9.84 6.73
CA VAL A 90 -1.50 8.68 6.63
C VAL A 90 -0.92 7.48 7.39
N VAL A 91 -1.80 6.59 7.84
CA VAL A 91 -1.45 5.27 8.38
C VAL A 91 -1.75 4.23 7.31
N GLY A 92 -0.82 3.34 7.04
CA GLY A 92 -0.97 2.24 6.09
C GLY A 92 -0.92 0.89 6.79
N GLY A 93 -1.60 -0.10 6.21
CA GLY A 93 -1.74 -1.42 6.80
C GLY A 93 -1.83 -2.55 5.78
N ALA A 94 -1.93 -3.77 6.32
CA ALA A 94 -2.02 -5.02 5.59
C ALA A 94 -3.27 -5.17 4.69
N MET A 95 -4.31 -4.35 4.86
CA MET A 95 -5.62 -4.51 4.23
C MET A 95 -5.99 -3.28 3.39
N ILE A 96 -6.40 -3.50 2.13
CA ILE A 96 -6.79 -2.44 1.20
C ILE A 96 -8.30 -2.52 0.91
N ALA A 97 -9.11 -1.75 1.63
CA ALA A 97 -10.55 -1.66 1.36
C ALA A 97 -10.84 -1.08 -0.03
N CYS A 98 -11.82 -1.62 -0.77
CA CYS A 98 -12.20 -1.09 -2.09
C CYS A 98 -13.13 0.14 -2.01
N GLY A 99 -13.70 0.45 -0.84
CA GLY A 99 -14.60 1.59 -0.62
C GLY A 99 -16.00 1.49 -1.27
N ALA A 100 -16.15 0.67 -2.31
CA ALA A 100 -17.32 0.69 -3.19
C ALA A 100 -18.27 -0.52 -3.05
N CYS A 101 -17.85 -1.66 -2.49
CA CYS A 101 -18.73 -2.82 -2.30
C CYS A 101 -19.68 -2.66 -1.11
N ASP A 102 -20.72 -3.47 -1.04
CA ASP A 102 -21.76 -3.35 0.00
C ASP A 102 -21.23 -3.63 1.41
N LEU A 103 -20.19 -4.47 1.55
CA LEU A 103 -19.46 -4.62 2.81
C LEU A 103 -18.76 -3.32 3.22
N CYS A 104 -18.08 -2.63 2.30
CA CYS A 104 -17.41 -1.34 2.57
C CYS A 104 -18.41 -0.22 2.88
N ARG A 105 -19.58 -0.24 2.23
CA ARG A 105 -20.71 0.69 2.47
C ARG A 105 -21.37 0.43 3.82
N GLY A 106 -21.54 -0.84 4.20
CA GLY A 106 -22.00 -1.27 5.53
C GLY A 106 -20.96 -1.16 6.65
N GLY A 107 -19.87 -0.41 6.46
CA GLY A 107 -18.84 -0.17 7.47
C GLY A 107 -17.80 -1.29 7.65
N LEU A 108 -17.99 -2.46 7.01
CA LEU A 108 -17.13 -3.65 7.13
C LEU A 108 -15.88 -3.57 6.24
N ARG A 109 -15.19 -2.42 6.23
CA ARG A 109 -14.05 -2.12 5.34
C ARG A 109 -12.84 -3.06 5.51
N MET A 110 -12.72 -3.73 6.66
CA MET A 110 -11.67 -4.72 6.94
C MET A 110 -12.05 -6.17 6.62
N ARG A 111 -13.23 -6.42 6.03
CA ARG A 111 -13.67 -7.76 5.58
C ARG A 111 -13.75 -7.80 4.05
N LEU A 112 -12.61 -8.07 3.41
CA LEU A 112 -12.56 -8.43 1.99
C LEU A 112 -12.42 -9.94 1.82
N PRO A 113 -12.97 -10.53 0.73
CA PRO A 113 -12.56 -11.85 0.27
C PRO A 113 -11.04 -11.87 0.03
N ALA A 114 -10.36 -12.90 0.54
CA ALA A 114 -8.91 -12.92 0.68
C ALA A 114 -8.17 -13.13 -0.65
N HIS A 115 -7.91 -12.06 -1.40
CA HIS A 115 -6.97 -12.07 -2.53
C HIS A 115 -5.96 -10.92 -2.47
N SER A 116 -4.83 -11.23 -1.83
CA SER A 116 -3.48 -10.90 -2.31
C SER A 116 -3.18 -9.44 -2.70
N ARG A 117 -3.26 -8.49 -1.75
CA ARG A 117 -2.57 -7.18 -1.88
C ARG A 117 -1.90 -6.79 -0.56
N PHE A 118 -0.57 -6.65 -0.59
CA PHE A 118 0.24 -6.16 0.53
C PHE A 118 0.38 -4.64 0.44
N GLY A 119 0.30 -3.94 1.59
CA GLY A 119 0.76 -2.56 1.77
C GLY A 119 0.03 -1.49 0.94
N GLY A 120 -1.15 -1.04 1.38
CA GLY A 120 -1.84 0.08 0.75
C GLY A 120 -2.65 0.94 1.71
N VAL A 121 -3.09 2.10 1.21
CA VAL A 121 -3.96 3.04 1.94
C VAL A 121 -5.25 3.22 1.15
N CYS A 122 -6.39 2.98 1.79
CA CYS A 122 -7.69 3.33 1.22
C CYS A 122 -7.93 4.84 1.43
N LEU A 123 -7.60 5.66 0.43
CA LEU A 123 -8.00 7.06 0.41
C LEU A 123 -9.46 7.15 -0.07
N HIS A 124 -10.41 7.12 0.86
CA HIS A 124 -11.81 7.38 0.58
C HIS A 124 -12.41 8.38 1.56
N THR A 125 -13.14 9.34 1.00
CA THR A 125 -13.41 10.65 1.61
C THR A 125 -14.75 10.73 2.35
N ARG A 126 -15.23 9.58 2.85
CA ARG A 126 -16.44 9.44 3.68
C ARG A 126 -16.23 8.46 4.83
N CYS A 127 -15.47 8.91 5.83
CA CYS A 127 -15.66 8.73 7.28
C CYS A 127 -14.65 9.68 7.93
#